data_AF-A0A950DHZ3-F1
#
_entry.id   AF-A0A950DHZ3-F1
#
_cell.length_a   1.000
_cell.length_b   1.000
_cell.length_c   1.000
_cell.angle_alpha   90.00
_cell.angle_beta   90.00
_cell.angle_gamma   90.00
#
_symmetry.space_group_name_H-M   'P 1'
#
loop_
_entity.id
_entity.type
_entity.pdbx_description
1 polymer ?
#
loop_
_entity_poly.entity_id
_entity_poly.type
_entity_poly.pdbx_seq_one_letter_code
_entity_poly.pdbx_strand_id
1 'polypeptide(L)'
;MMIPSFDTSRPRIVAAIGSGVMIAIATGLHPWWPIAWIAATPLLAASFSAPPRETVKLAVIAGLIGSLSTTLYYLQVSEPLAALMASLERALTLAVTVSLARYAVVQWGHWLSIFVYPALTAGFDMLESSFSAHGSVGSVALSQMNAIHVIQIASLSGRAASCSS
;
A
#
# COMPACT_ATOMS: atom_id res chain seq x y z
N MET A 1 -20.22 -2.45 9.99
CA MET A 1 -20.78 -2.93 8.71
C MET A 1 -20.21 -4.31 8.45
N MET A 2 -21.05 -5.35 8.47
CA MET A 2 -20.64 -6.74 8.31
C MET A 2 -20.92 -7.17 6.87
N ILE A 3 -19.89 -7.55 6.13
CA ILE A 3 -20.03 -8.04 4.75
C ILE A 3 -20.17 -9.56 4.84
N PRO A 4 -21.31 -10.16 4.47
CA PRO A 4 -21.60 -11.59 4.72
C PRO A 4 -20.56 -12.55 4.12
N SER A 5 -19.90 -12.16 3.02
CA SER A 5 -18.86 -12.97 2.38
C SER A 5 -17.57 -13.11 3.21
N PHE A 6 -17.39 -12.31 4.27
CA PHE A 6 -16.20 -12.32 5.12
C PHE A 6 -16.46 -12.88 6.52
N ASP A 7 -17.48 -13.71 6.71
CA ASP A 7 -17.78 -14.31 8.03
C ASP A 7 -16.74 -15.36 8.47
N THR A 8 -15.98 -15.91 7.53
CA THR A 8 -14.93 -16.91 7.81
C THR A 8 -13.54 -16.38 7.45
N SER A 9 -12.49 -16.96 8.05
CA SER A 9 -11.10 -16.54 7.79
C SER A 9 -10.60 -16.86 6.38
N ARG A 10 -11.15 -17.89 5.72
CA ARG A 10 -10.75 -18.31 4.36
C ARG A 10 -10.91 -17.19 3.31
N PRO A 11 -12.11 -16.60 3.10
CA PRO A 11 -12.29 -15.52 2.13
C PRO A 11 -11.47 -14.28 2.46
N ARG A 12 -11.22 -14.00 3.75
CA ARG A 12 -10.36 -12.89 4.19
C ARG A 12 -8.91 -13.11 3.75
N ILE A 13 -8.39 -14.32 3.91
CA ILE A 13 -7.05 -14.69 3.46
C ILE A 13 -6.95 -14.59 1.93
N VAL A 14 -7.96 -15.09 1.20
CA VAL A 14 -8.00 -14.97 -0.26
C VAL A 14 -7.98 -13.51 -0.70
N ALA A 15 -8.75 -12.64 -0.04
CA ALA A 15 -8.74 -11.21 -0.33
C ALA A 15 -7.39 -10.54 -0.01
N ALA A 16 -6.74 -10.94 1.08
CA ALA A 16 -5.40 -10.45 1.43
C ALA A 16 -4.34 -10.88 0.41
N ILE A 17 -4.37 -12.15 -0.02
CA ILE A 17 -3.49 -12.68 -1.07
C ILE A 17 -3.74 -11.93 -2.38
N GLY A 18 -5.00 -11.82 -2.81
CA GLY A 18 -5.37 -11.12 -4.04
C GLY A 18 -4.91 -9.66 -4.04
N SER A 19 -5.07 -8.97 -2.91
CA SER A 19 -4.56 -7.59 -2.73
C SER A 19 -3.04 -7.54 -2.82
N GLY A 20 -2.34 -8.47 -2.17
CA GLY A 20 -0.89 -8.57 -2.26
C GLY A 20 -0.40 -8.79 -3.69
N VAL A 21 -1.04 -9.67 -4.45
CA VAL A 21 -0.71 -9.89 -5.87
C VAL A 21 -0.95 -8.63 -6.70
N MET A 22 -2.08 -7.95 -6.51
CA MET A 22 -2.36 -6.68 -7.19
C MET A 22 -1.33 -5.61 -6.86
N ILE A 23 -0.91 -5.52 -5.59
CA ILE A 23 0.16 -4.63 -5.16
C ILE A 23 1.48 -4.99 -5.85
N ALA A 24 1.86 -6.26 -5.90
CA ALA A 24 3.09 -6.71 -6.54
C ALA A 24 3.15 -6.37 -8.04
N ILE A 25 1.99 -6.42 -8.72
CA ILE A 25 1.85 -6.00 -10.12
C ILE A 25 1.93 -4.47 -10.24
N ALA A 26 1.28 -3.74 -9.32
CA ALA A 26 1.28 -2.29 -9.30
C ALA A 26 2.68 -1.71 -9.10
N THR A 27 3.52 -2.34 -8.29
CA THR A 27 4.86 -1.84 -7.91
C THR A 27 6.00 -2.58 -8.60
N GLY A 28 5.70 -3.46 -9.56
CA GLY A 28 6.69 -4.23 -10.31
C GLY A 28 7.48 -3.40 -11.32
N LEU A 29 8.47 -4.04 -11.96
CA LEU A 29 9.37 -3.38 -12.94
C LEU A 29 8.63 -2.78 -14.14
N HIS A 30 7.55 -3.43 -14.57
CA HIS A 30 6.60 -2.92 -15.57
C HIS A 30 5.24 -2.69 -14.89
N PRO A 31 5.07 -1.53 -14.22
CA PRO A 31 3.92 -1.30 -13.37
C PRO A 31 2.64 -1.11 -14.20
N TRP A 32 1.59 -1.86 -13.86
CA TRP A 32 0.25 -1.59 -14.39
C TRP A 32 -0.53 -0.70 -13.42
N TRP A 33 -0.28 0.60 -13.51
CA TRP A 33 -0.76 1.62 -12.57
C TRP A 33 -2.26 1.63 -12.24
N PRO A 34 -3.21 1.27 -13.14
CA PRO A 34 -4.63 1.29 -12.79
C PRO A 34 -4.97 0.30 -11.68
N ILE A 35 -4.24 -0.81 -11.59
CA ILE A 35 -4.48 -1.83 -10.56
C ILE A 35 -4.16 -1.30 -9.16
N ALA A 36 -3.25 -0.31 -9.04
CA ALA A 36 -2.87 0.29 -7.77
C ALA A 36 -4.06 0.94 -7.04
N TRP A 37 -5.03 1.46 -7.78
CA TRP A 37 -6.23 2.12 -7.23
C TRP A 37 -7.15 1.15 -6.49
N ILE A 38 -7.21 -0.10 -6.94
CA ILE A 38 -8.09 -1.13 -6.40
C ILE A 38 -7.34 -2.18 -5.58
N ALA A 39 -6.00 -2.16 -5.61
CA ALA A 39 -5.18 -3.21 -5.02
C ALA A 39 -5.44 -3.41 -3.52
N ALA A 40 -5.67 -2.33 -2.77
CA ALA A 40 -5.93 -2.41 -1.34
C ALA A 40 -7.39 -2.69 -0.98
N THR A 41 -8.32 -2.56 -1.94
CA THR A 41 -9.77 -2.66 -1.68
C THR A 41 -10.19 -4.01 -1.10
N PRO A 42 -9.75 -5.17 -1.63
CA PRO A 42 -10.15 -6.46 -1.07
C PRO A 42 -9.61 -6.65 0.36
N LEU A 43 -8.36 -6.23 0.63
CA LEU A 43 -7.73 -6.29 1.95
C LEU A 43 -8.47 -5.41 2.96
N LEU A 44 -8.81 -4.17 2.59
CA LEU A 44 -9.56 -3.26 3.45
C LEU A 44 -10.95 -3.82 3.77
N ALA A 45 -11.68 -4.32 2.77
CA ALA A 45 -12.98 -4.95 2.97
C ALA A 45 -12.92 -6.15 3.93
N ALA A 46 -11.91 -7.02 3.77
CA ALA A 46 -11.65 -8.14 4.67
C ALA A 46 -11.29 -7.67 6.09
N SER A 47 -10.47 -6.61 6.22
CA SER A 47 -10.01 -6.09 7.50
C SER A 47 -11.14 -5.52 8.37
N PHE A 48 -12.12 -4.86 7.75
CA PHE A 48 -13.25 -4.26 8.47
C PHE A 48 -14.16 -5.31 9.12
N SER A 49 -14.19 -6.52 8.57
CA SER A 49 -14.96 -7.65 9.10
C SER A 49 -14.12 -8.55 10.04
N ALA A 50 -12.80 -8.37 10.09
CA ALA A 50 -11.89 -9.17 10.90
C ALA A 50 -11.64 -8.56 12.29
N PRO A 51 -11.32 -9.35 13.33
CA PRO A 51 -10.78 -8.84 14.59
C PRO A 51 -9.43 -8.14 14.39
N PRO A 52 -9.01 -7.25 15.31
CA PRO A 52 -7.81 -6.42 15.13
C PRO A 52 -6.53 -7.25 14.96
N ARG A 53 -6.38 -8.35 15.71
CA ARG A 53 -5.21 -9.25 15.56
C ARG A 53 -5.16 -9.94 14.20
N GLU A 54 -6.31 -10.31 13.63
CA GLU A 54 -6.38 -10.93 12.31
C GLU A 54 -6.12 -9.89 11.22
N THR A 55 -6.55 -8.65 11.41
CA THR A 55 -6.27 -7.53 10.49
C THR A 55 -4.77 -7.33 10.28
N VAL A 56 -3.99 -7.32 11.37
CA VAL A 56 -2.53 -7.23 11.29
C VAL A 56 -1.96 -8.39 10.47
N LYS A 57 -2.42 -9.62 10.73
CA LYS A 57 -1.95 -10.81 9.98
C LYS A 57 -2.27 -10.70 8.49
N LEU A 58 -3.50 -10.31 8.12
CA LEU A 58 -3.93 -10.16 6.74
C LEU A 58 -3.09 -9.09 6.02
N ALA A 59 -2.83 -7.96 6.68
CA ALA A 59 -2.03 -6.88 6.13
C ALA A 59 -0.55 -7.27 5.96
N VAL A 60 0.02 -8.01 6.92
CA VAL A 60 1.38 -8.57 6.79
C VAL A 60 1.46 -9.57 5.63
N ILE A 61 0.50 -10.49 5.49
CA ILE A 61 0.45 -11.43 4.36
C ILE A 61 0.40 -10.67 3.03
N ALA A 62 -0.52 -9.71 2.91
CA ALA A 62 -0.64 -8.89 1.72
C ALA A 62 0.64 -8.10 1.41
N GLY A 63 1.29 -7.55 2.43
CA GLY A 63 2.52 -6.79 2.28
C GLY A 63 3.72 -7.63 1.86
N LEU A 64 3.88 -8.84 2.41
CA LEU A 64 4.93 -9.78 2.01
C LEU A 64 4.74 -10.28 0.57
N ILE A 65 3.49 -10.56 0.17
CA ILE A 65 3.20 -10.93 -1.23
C ILE A 65 3.42 -9.73 -2.14
N GLY A 66 2.96 -8.54 -1.72
CA GLY A 66 3.13 -7.28 -2.44
C GLY A 66 4.58 -6.88 -2.64
N SER A 67 5.48 -7.27 -1.74
CA SER A 67 6.91 -6.97 -1.86
C SER A 67 7.66 -7.90 -2.81
N LEU A 68 7.10 -9.05 -3.20
CA LEU A 68 7.81 -10.09 -3.97
C LEU A 68 8.52 -9.54 -5.21
N SER A 69 7.86 -8.67 -5.98
CA SER A 69 8.46 -8.06 -7.18
C SER A 69 9.73 -7.27 -6.85
N THR A 70 9.67 -6.44 -5.80
CA THR A 70 10.79 -5.61 -5.33
C THR A 70 11.88 -6.44 -4.67
N THR A 71 11.50 -7.45 -3.87
CA THR A 71 12.42 -8.39 -3.22
C THR A 71 13.21 -9.18 -4.26
N LEU A 72 12.55 -9.72 -5.29
CA LEU A 72 13.20 -10.45 -6.38
C LEU A 72 14.17 -9.56 -7.16
N TYR A 73 13.80 -8.31 -7.40
CA TYR A 73 14.70 -7.32 -8.02
C TYR A 73 15.94 -7.07 -7.16
N TYR A 74 15.77 -6.81 -5.85
CA TYR A 74 16.91 -6.58 -4.96
C TYR A 74 17.80 -7.80 -4.77
N LEU A 75 17.26 -9.01 -4.82
CA LEU A 75 18.09 -10.24 -4.80
C LEU A 75 18.95 -10.39 -6.05
N GLN A 76 18.57 -9.79 -7.19
CA GLN A 76 19.34 -9.83 -8.43
C GLN A 76 20.37 -8.70 -8.52
N VAL A 77 20.05 -7.52 -7.97
CA VAL A 77 20.82 -6.28 -8.20
C VAL A 77 21.55 -5.78 -6.95
N SER A 78 21.25 -6.32 -5.77
CA SER A 78 21.75 -5.82 -4.47
C SER A 78 21.98 -6.96 -3.46
N GLU A 79 22.32 -6.62 -2.23
CA GLU A 79 22.52 -7.61 -1.17
C GLU A 79 21.19 -8.16 -0.61
N PRO A 80 21.15 -9.42 -0.16
CA PRO A 80 19.95 -10.04 0.43
C PRO A 80 19.36 -9.26 1.62
N LEU A 81 20.20 -8.53 2.36
CA LEU A 81 19.74 -7.68 3.46
C LEU A 81 18.80 -6.57 2.99
N ALA A 82 19.09 -5.94 1.84
CA ALA A 82 18.24 -4.90 1.28
C ALA A 82 16.87 -5.46 0.87
N ALA A 83 16.85 -6.66 0.27
CA ALA A 83 15.63 -7.36 -0.09
C ALA A 83 14.75 -7.69 1.13
N LEU A 84 15.38 -8.12 2.23
CA LEU A 84 14.69 -8.38 3.50
C LEU A 84 14.12 -7.09 4.10
N MET A 85 14.89 -6.01 4.13
CA MET A 85 14.46 -4.72 4.67
C MET A 85 13.28 -4.15 3.89
N ALA A 86 13.33 -4.15 2.55
CA ALA A 86 12.23 -3.70 1.70
C ALA A 86 10.95 -4.51 1.93
N SER A 87 11.08 -5.83 2.12
CA SER A 87 9.94 -6.71 2.41
C SER A 87 9.32 -6.40 3.77
N LEU A 88 10.16 -6.18 4.78
CA LEU A 88 9.73 -5.87 6.15
C LEU A 88 9.07 -4.50 6.23
N GLU A 89 9.66 -3.50 5.59
CA GLU A 89 9.09 -2.16 5.43
C GLU A 89 7.69 -2.24 4.81
N ARG A 90 7.57 -2.94 3.67
CA ARG A 90 6.28 -3.07 2.98
C ARG A 90 5.22 -3.71 3.86
N ALA A 91 5.58 -4.80 4.55
CA ALA A 91 4.68 -5.48 5.48
C ALA A 91 4.27 -4.60 6.66
N LEU A 92 5.21 -3.84 7.23
CA LEU A 92 4.98 -2.95 8.35
C LEU A 92 4.07 -1.77 7.96
N THR A 93 4.37 -1.12 6.84
CA THR A 93 3.58 0.01 6.32
C THR A 93 2.14 -0.42 6.05
N LEU A 94 1.92 -1.57 5.42
CA LEU A 94 0.57 -2.12 5.22
C LEU A 94 -0.11 -2.48 6.54
N ALA A 95 0.61 -3.11 7.48
CA ALA A 95 0.06 -3.45 8.78
C ALA A 95 -0.42 -2.22 9.56
N VAL A 96 0.37 -1.15 9.58
CA VAL A 96 0.03 0.11 10.26
C VAL A 96 -1.14 0.81 9.57
N THR A 97 -1.04 1.04 8.25
CA THR A 97 -2.05 1.77 7.47
C THR A 97 -3.42 1.10 7.52
N VAL A 98 -3.48 -0.22 7.30
CA VAL A 98 -4.74 -0.98 7.31
C VAL A 98 -5.34 -1.07 8.71
N SER A 99 -4.50 -1.24 9.75
CA SER A 99 -5.00 -1.30 11.13
C SER A 99 -5.59 0.03 11.59
N LEU A 100 -4.95 1.15 11.25
CA LEU A 100 -5.45 2.49 11.56
C LEU A 100 -6.70 2.83 10.74
N ALA A 101 -6.73 2.50 9.45
CA ALA A 101 -7.91 2.67 8.61
C ALA A 101 -9.10 1.86 9.15
N ARG A 102 -8.87 0.60 9.53
CA ARG A 102 -9.90 -0.22 10.20
C ARG A 102 -10.37 0.43 11.49
N TYR A 103 -9.46 0.87 12.34
CA TYR A 103 -9.82 1.52 13.60
C TYR A 103 -10.73 2.73 13.36
N ALA A 104 -10.35 3.62 12.43
CA ALA A 104 -11.14 4.80 12.08
C ALA A 104 -12.53 4.44 11.53
N VAL A 105 -12.61 3.48 10.60
CA VAL A 105 -13.89 3.06 9.99
C VAL A 105 -14.82 2.42 11.03
N VAL A 106 -14.28 1.58 11.92
CA VAL A 106 -15.09 0.87 12.92
C VAL A 106 -15.51 1.78 14.08
N GLN A 107 -14.65 2.72 14.50
CA GLN A 107 -14.89 3.53 15.70
C GLN A 107 -15.52 4.89 15.42
N TRP A 108 -15.14 5.57 14.34
CA TRP A 108 -15.55 6.98 14.15
C TRP A 108 -16.96 7.11 13.59
N GLY A 109 -17.48 6.07 12.91
CA GLY A 109 -18.82 6.10 12.31
C GLY A 109 -19.04 7.23 11.28
N HIS A 110 -17.96 7.88 10.84
CA HIS A 110 -18.00 9.07 10.00
C HIS A 110 -17.44 8.75 8.60
N TRP A 111 -18.06 9.31 7.56
CA TRP A 111 -17.71 9.03 6.16
C TRP A 111 -16.26 9.44 5.83
N LEU A 112 -15.71 10.45 6.52
CA LEU A 112 -14.32 10.87 6.37
C LEU A 112 -13.29 9.78 6.71
N SER A 113 -13.68 8.72 7.42
CA SER A 113 -12.80 7.57 7.70
C SER A 113 -12.26 6.91 6.42
N ILE A 114 -12.95 7.06 5.29
CA ILE A 114 -12.49 6.55 3.99
C ILE A 114 -11.15 7.19 3.54
N PHE A 115 -10.86 8.41 4.00
CA PHE A 115 -9.64 9.13 3.65
C PHE A 115 -8.44 8.75 4.53
N VAL A 116 -8.64 8.01 5.63
CA VAL A 116 -7.55 7.64 6.54
C VAL A 116 -6.53 6.76 5.83
N TYR A 117 -6.99 5.76 5.06
CA TYR A 117 -6.10 4.92 4.29
C TYR A 117 -5.25 5.72 3.27
N PRO A 118 -5.84 6.47 2.31
CA PRO A 118 -5.05 7.21 1.33
C PRO A 118 -4.18 8.32 1.95
N ALA A 119 -4.63 8.97 3.03
CA ALA A 119 -3.83 9.96 3.73
C ALA A 119 -2.59 9.35 4.40
N LEU A 120 -2.74 8.19 5.05
CA LEU A 120 -1.61 7.48 5.65
C LEU A 120 -0.64 6.96 4.60
N THR A 121 -1.13 6.38 3.50
CA THR A 121 -0.24 5.91 2.42
C THR A 121 0.56 7.06 1.80
N ALA A 122 -0.08 8.21 1.55
CA ALA A 122 0.62 9.40 1.07
C ALA A 122 1.65 9.94 2.08
N GLY A 123 1.31 9.92 3.37
CA GLY A 123 2.23 10.30 4.45
C GLY A 123 3.46 9.39 4.52
N PHE A 124 3.27 8.08 4.36
CA PHE A 124 4.38 7.13 4.29
C PHE A 124 5.26 7.34 3.05
N ASP A 125 4.66 7.52 1.87
CA ASP A 125 5.40 7.85 0.64
C ASP A 125 6.25 9.14 0.83
N MET A 126 5.69 10.17 1.48
CA MET A 126 6.41 11.41 1.80
C MET A 126 7.57 11.17 2.77
N LEU A 127 7.36 10.40 3.84
CA LEU A 127 8.42 10.05 4.79
C LEU A 127 9.55 9.28 4.09
N GLU A 128 9.22 8.26 3.31
CA GLU A 128 10.19 7.46 2.57
C GLU A 128 11.00 8.32 1.59
N SER A 129 10.34 9.24 0.88
CA SER A 129 11.00 10.19 -0.02
C SER A 129 11.93 11.19 0.69
N SER A 130 11.68 11.47 1.98
CA SER A 130 12.50 12.39 2.77
C SER A 130 13.76 11.74 3.33
N PHE A 131 13.75 10.42 3.55
CA PHE A 131 14.89 9.67 4.09
C PHE A 131 15.72 8.95 3.01
N SER A 132 15.14 8.66 1.83
CA SER A 132 15.83 7.93 0.77
C SER A 132 16.55 8.86 -0.20
N ALA A 133 17.89 8.93 -0.11
CA ALA A 133 18.74 9.63 -1.08
C ALA A 133 18.68 9.03 -2.50
N HIS A 134 18.13 7.81 -2.65
CA HIS A 134 18.08 7.05 -3.91
C HIS A 134 16.66 6.91 -4.50
N GLY A 135 15.65 7.57 -3.90
CA GLY A 135 14.25 7.44 -4.31
C GLY A 135 13.58 6.15 -3.81
N SER A 136 12.26 6.18 -3.64
CA SER A 136 11.45 5.04 -3.17
C SER A 136 11.24 4.03 -4.29
N VAL A 137 12.13 3.03 -4.40
CA VAL A 137 11.95 1.93 -5.34
C VAL A 137 10.73 1.10 -4.92
N GLY A 138 9.65 1.21 -5.70
CA GLY A 138 8.40 0.51 -5.42
C GLY A 138 7.28 1.39 -4.82
N SER A 139 7.44 2.72 -4.74
CA SER A 139 6.31 3.60 -4.39
C SER A 139 5.15 3.47 -5.38
N VAL A 140 3.93 3.57 -4.85
CA VAL A 140 2.71 3.66 -5.66
C VAL A 140 2.74 4.90 -6.56
N ALA A 141 3.36 5.99 -6.13
CA ALA A 141 3.50 7.20 -6.93
C ALA A 141 4.37 6.97 -8.18
N LEU A 142 5.45 6.20 -8.08
CA LEU A 142 6.30 5.86 -9.23
C LEU A 142 5.56 4.99 -10.24
N SER A 143 4.68 4.09 -9.78
CA SER A 143 3.86 3.26 -10.69
C SER A 143 3.03 4.12 -11.65
N GLN A 144 2.64 5.32 -11.23
CA GLN A 144 1.77 6.23 -11.97
C GLN A 144 2.53 7.26 -12.85
N MET A 145 3.87 7.22 -12.91
CA MET A 145 4.68 8.21 -13.62
C MET A 145 4.47 8.25 -15.14
N ASN A 146 3.89 7.21 -15.75
CA ASN A 146 3.54 7.20 -17.18
C ASN A 146 2.07 7.57 -17.45
N ALA A 147 1.29 7.91 -16.42
CA ALA A 147 -0.12 8.24 -16.56
C ALA A 147 -0.31 9.77 -16.72
N ILE A 148 -0.38 10.25 -17.96
CA ILE A 148 -0.41 11.70 -18.25
C ILE A 148 -1.50 12.48 -17.49
N HIS A 149 -2.67 11.89 -17.30
CA HIS A 149 -3.77 12.52 -16.55
C HIS A 149 -3.45 12.66 -15.05
N VAL A 150 -2.76 11.67 -14.46
CA VAL A 150 -2.32 11.71 -13.06
C VAL A 150 -1.21 12.74 -12.90
N ILE A 151 -0.29 12.83 -13.86
CA ILE A 151 0.76 13.87 -13.88
C ILE A 151 0.14 15.27 -13.93
N GLN A 152 -0.92 15.47 -14.72
CA GLN A 152 -1.61 16.76 -14.78
C GLN A 152 -2.28 17.14 -13.45
N ILE A 153 -2.94 16.19 -12.78
CA ILE A 153 -3.50 16.44 -11.44
C ILE A 153 -2.37 16.71 -10.43
N ALA A 154 -1.28 15.94 -10.47
CA ALA A 154 -0.11 16.14 -9.62
C ALA A 154 0.55 17.51 -9.85
N SER A 155 0.55 18.02 -11.09
CA SER A 155 1.07 19.35 -11.42
C SER A 155 0.24 20.48 -10.80
N LEU A 156 -1.08 20.25 -10.61
CA LEU A 156 -1.98 21.19 -9.96
C LEU A 156 -1.86 21.15 -8.44
N SER A 157 -1.59 19.96 -7.85
CA SER A 157 -1.40 19.81 -6.41
C SER A 157 0.02 20.13 -5.93
N GLY A 158 0.98 20.20 -6.85
CA GLY A 158 2.34 20.69 -6.62
C GLY A 158 3.23 19.79 -5.75
N ARG A 159 4.39 19.39 -6.30
CA ARG A 159 5.63 19.51 -5.52
C ARG A 159 5.70 20.97 -5.09
N ALA A 160 5.90 21.22 -3.79
CA ALA A 160 6.16 22.55 -3.26
C ALA A 160 7.15 23.27 -4.19
N ALA A 161 6.75 24.45 -4.63
CA ALA A 161 7.49 25.30 -5.54
C ALA A 161 8.94 25.42 -5.08
N SER A 162 9.86 24.75 -5.79
CA SER A 162 11.26 25.12 -5.76
C SER A 162 11.42 26.38 -6.61
N CYS A 163 11.23 27.53 -5.96
CA CYS A 163 11.82 28.78 -6.38
C CYS A 163 12.95 29.12 -5.39
N SER A 164 14.18 28.94 -5.87
CA SER A 164 15.38 29.74 -5.58
C SER A 164 15.48 30.45 -4.22
N SER A 165 16.46 30.03 -3.41
CA SER A 165 17.68 30.81 -3.09
C SER A 165 18.73 29.88 -2.50
#